data_AF-A0A7Y2DHR4-F1
#
_entry.id   AF-A0A7Y2DHR4-F1
#
_cell.length_a   1.000
_cell.length_b   1.000
_cell.length_c   1.000
_cell.angle_alpha   90.00
_cell.angle_beta   90.00
_cell.angle_gamma   90.00
#
_symmetry.space_group_name_H-M   'P 1'
#
loop_
_entity.id
_entity.type
_entity.pdbx_description
1 polymer ?
#
loop_
_entity_poly.entity_id
_entity_poly.type
_entity_poly.pdbx_seq_one_letter_code
_entity_poly.pdbx_strand_id
1 'polypeptide(L)'
;MHISVNRKDVHFIPDSSRVVARFFDNGEQRTRNLVDRIMQLDDGEVNRELDHTLRDFVGRHRNISQIFMRHFQNHRDLLDRMELDVSRLSKERKMLIGSYATMEYSIESAAIFNPSIVEDFDQSFLAKGEKRVILSFRATGEGHLSSIVFRRGILDANNDLKMMKVRNHIDMAKIAQKKSYDKGRFVQKLREMNISKQYSSTIMEHLPEHFEYHQLKDSVQKVLSNGLNTDNKLALEEITWLVDSYYDIEFSLDSDISERVIFPIS
;
A
#
# COMPACT_ATOMS: atom_id res chain seq x y z
N MET A 1 6.85 -12.47 -41.02
CA MET A 1 6.04 -13.54 -40.39
C MET A 1 4.74 -12.90 -39.93
N HIS A 2 3.61 -13.24 -40.56
CA HIS A 2 2.31 -12.70 -40.14
C HIS A 2 1.80 -13.50 -38.94
N ILE A 3 1.63 -12.84 -37.80
CA ILE A 3 1.00 -13.45 -36.62
C ILE A 3 -0.51 -13.38 -36.86
N SER A 4 -1.17 -14.53 -36.94
CA SER A 4 -2.63 -14.59 -36.97
C SER A 4 -3.17 -14.22 -35.59
N VAL A 5 -3.99 -13.18 -35.52
CA VAL A 5 -4.57 -12.68 -34.27
C VAL A 5 -6.07 -12.94 -34.29
N ASN A 6 -6.55 -13.77 -33.37
CA ASN A 6 -7.98 -13.92 -33.10
C ASN A 6 -8.36 -13.05 -31.90
N ARG A 7 -9.12 -11.97 -32.12
CA ARG A 7 -9.56 -11.07 -31.04
C ARG A 7 -10.80 -11.62 -30.37
N LYS A 8 -10.74 -11.80 -29.05
CA LYS A 8 -11.87 -12.18 -28.20
C LYS A 8 -12.59 -10.94 -27.68
N ASP A 9 -13.88 -11.06 -27.39
CA ASP A 9 -14.72 -10.00 -26.84
C ASP A 9 -14.55 -9.88 -25.32
N VAL A 10 -13.35 -9.51 -24.89
CA VAL A 10 -13.01 -9.29 -23.47
C VAL A 10 -12.35 -7.93 -23.33
N HIS A 11 -13.00 -7.05 -22.58
CA HIS A 11 -12.56 -5.68 -22.37
C HIS A 11 -12.26 -5.42 -20.89
N PHE A 12 -11.11 -4.80 -20.63
CA PHE A 12 -10.75 -4.28 -19.32
C PHE A 12 -10.85 -2.76 -19.37
N ILE A 13 -11.75 -2.21 -18.56
CA ILE A 13 -11.98 -0.77 -18.46
C ILE A 13 -11.68 -0.30 -17.04
N PRO A 14 -11.28 0.98 -16.86
CA PRO A 14 -11.18 1.60 -15.54
C PRO A 14 -12.50 1.52 -14.75
N ASP A 15 -12.42 1.40 -13.43
CA ASP A 15 -13.57 1.32 -12.50
C ASP A 15 -13.36 2.26 -11.31
N SER A 16 -14.06 3.41 -11.35
CA SER A 16 -13.97 4.44 -10.31
C SER A 16 -14.61 4.03 -8.99
N SER A 17 -15.36 2.92 -8.94
CA SER A 17 -15.98 2.43 -7.71
C SER A 17 -15.00 1.68 -6.80
N ARG A 18 -13.81 1.35 -7.31
CA ARG A 18 -12.77 0.64 -6.55
C ARG A 18 -11.92 1.63 -5.78
N VAL A 19 -12.28 1.78 -4.52
CA VAL A 19 -11.69 2.78 -3.63
C VAL A 19 -10.93 2.15 -2.48
N VAL A 20 -9.87 2.82 -2.04
CA VAL A 20 -9.18 2.55 -0.77
C VAL A 20 -9.38 3.72 0.18
N ALA A 21 -9.51 3.43 1.47
CA ALA A 21 -9.59 4.48 2.49
C ALA A 21 -8.17 4.93 2.88
N ARG A 22 -7.88 6.22 2.70
CA ARG A 22 -6.60 6.86 3.02
C ARG A 22 -6.77 7.91 4.11
N PHE A 23 -5.68 8.11 4.83
CA PHE A 23 -5.59 9.23 5.75
C PHE A 23 -5.55 10.54 4.97
N PHE A 24 -6.38 11.48 5.40
CA PHE A 24 -6.47 12.81 4.83
C PHE A 24 -6.16 13.84 5.92
N ASP A 25 -5.00 14.49 5.79
CA ASP A 25 -4.63 15.59 6.68
C ASP A 25 -5.31 16.88 6.20
N ASN A 26 -6.28 17.34 6.99
CA ASN A 26 -6.99 18.60 6.74
C ASN A 26 -6.15 19.84 7.11
N GLY A 27 -4.95 19.66 7.66
CA GLY A 27 -4.11 20.71 8.22
C GLY A 27 -4.52 21.05 9.66
N GLU A 28 -3.53 21.45 10.46
CA GLU A 28 -3.66 21.59 11.91
C GLU A 28 -4.88 22.43 12.34
N GLN A 29 -5.05 23.65 11.81
CA GLN A 29 -6.14 24.54 12.24
C GLN A 29 -7.53 23.97 11.93
N ARG A 30 -7.71 23.31 10.78
CA ARG A 30 -9.00 22.71 10.41
C ARG A 30 -9.30 21.50 11.29
N THR A 31 -8.29 20.68 11.56
CA THR A 31 -8.41 19.53 12.46
C THR A 31 -8.74 19.97 13.89
N ARG A 32 -8.12 21.04 14.42
CA ARG A 32 -8.47 21.63 15.74
C ARG A 32 -9.95 22.03 15.78
N ASN A 33 -10.38 22.85 14.82
CA ASN A 33 -11.77 23.32 14.75
C ASN A 33 -12.78 22.16 14.65
N LEU A 34 -12.44 21.10 13.93
CA LEU A 34 -13.26 19.90 13.81
C LEU A 34 -13.36 19.18 15.15
N VAL A 35 -12.22 18.94 15.82
CA VAL A 35 -12.19 18.27 17.11
C VAL A 35 -12.99 19.05 18.14
N ASP A 36 -12.84 20.38 18.20
CA ASP A 36 -13.61 21.23 19.11
C ASP A 36 -15.13 21.10 18.91
N ARG A 37 -15.59 21.01 17.65
CA ARG A 37 -17.01 20.77 17.34
C ARG A 37 -17.47 19.40 17.81
N ILE A 38 -16.68 18.35 17.59
CA ILE A 38 -17.02 17.00 18.05
C ILE A 38 -17.06 16.93 19.58
N MET A 39 -16.18 17.68 20.27
CA MET A 39 -16.15 17.74 21.72
C MET A 39 -17.37 18.45 22.33
N GLN A 40 -18.08 19.27 21.55
CA GLN A 40 -19.34 19.91 21.96
C GLN A 40 -20.55 18.99 21.84
N LEU A 41 -20.43 17.86 21.12
CA LEU A 41 -21.51 16.91 20.94
C LEU A 41 -21.71 16.04 22.18
N ASP A 42 -22.97 15.80 22.53
CA ASP A 42 -23.32 14.80 23.53
C ASP A 42 -23.07 13.37 23.00
N ASP A 43 -23.08 12.37 23.89
CA ASP A 43 -22.80 10.98 23.51
C ASP A 43 -23.83 10.45 22.49
N GLY A 44 -25.08 10.90 22.55
CA GLY A 44 -26.13 10.50 21.62
C GLY A 44 -25.94 11.09 20.22
N GLU A 45 -25.51 12.35 20.13
CA GLU A 45 -25.14 13.02 18.88
C GLU A 45 -23.94 12.34 18.21
N VAL A 46 -22.87 12.07 18.97
CA VAL A 46 -21.69 11.35 18.46
C VAL A 46 -22.08 10.01 17.84
N ASN A 47 -22.91 9.24 18.53
CA ASN A 47 -23.37 7.93 18.04
C ASN A 47 -24.18 8.07 16.74
N ARG A 48 -25.09 9.05 16.65
CA ARG A 48 -25.88 9.27 15.42
C ARG A 48 -25.01 9.65 14.23
N GLU A 49 -24.08 10.58 14.40
CA GLU A 49 -23.17 11.01 13.33
C GLU A 49 -22.23 9.88 12.90
N LEU A 50 -21.73 9.11 13.86
CA LEU A 50 -20.90 7.94 13.57
C LEU A 50 -21.69 6.86 12.83
N ASP A 51 -22.91 6.55 13.25
CA ASP A 51 -23.77 5.55 12.58
C ASP A 51 -24.09 5.96 11.14
N HIS A 52 -24.39 7.24 10.91
CA HIS A 52 -24.58 7.77 9.57
C HIS A 52 -23.33 7.57 8.71
N THR A 53 -22.18 7.97 9.24
CA THR A 53 -20.89 7.81 8.56
C THR A 53 -20.57 6.35 8.28
N LEU A 54 -20.79 5.44 9.23
CA LEU A 54 -20.54 4.01 9.02
C LEU A 54 -21.43 3.44 7.90
N ARG A 55 -22.71 3.84 7.85
CA ARG A 55 -23.64 3.42 6.78
C ARG A 55 -23.17 3.89 5.42
N ASP A 56 -22.65 5.11 5.33
CA ASP A 56 -22.14 5.64 4.07
C ASP A 56 -21.00 4.77 3.52
N PHE A 57 -20.18 4.14 4.36
CA PHE A 57 -19.05 3.29 3.96
C PHE A 57 -19.38 1.79 3.80
N VAL A 58 -20.61 1.36 4.08
CA VAL A 58 -21.03 -0.05 4.00
C VAL A 58 -20.80 -0.60 2.58
N GLY A 59 -20.23 -1.81 2.52
CA GLY A 59 -20.04 -2.54 1.27
C GLY A 59 -18.87 -2.08 0.40
N ARG A 60 -18.14 -1.04 0.83
CA ARG A 60 -16.89 -0.57 0.17
C ARG A 60 -15.64 -0.96 0.95
N HIS A 61 -15.72 -1.05 2.28
CA HIS A 61 -14.57 -1.34 3.14
C HIS A 61 -14.87 -2.44 4.16
N ARG A 62 -13.99 -3.45 4.27
CA ARG A 62 -14.22 -4.62 5.14
C ARG A 62 -14.07 -4.30 6.63
N ASN A 63 -13.22 -3.32 6.99
CA ASN A 63 -12.86 -2.98 8.37
C ASN A 63 -12.80 -1.45 8.61
N ILE A 64 -13.78 -0.70 8.13
CA ILE A 64 -13.73 0.78 8.17
C ILE A 64 -13.55 1.35 9.59
N SER A 65 -14.16 0.75 10.61
CA SER A 65 -14.01 1.19 12.00
C SER A 65 -12.55 1.11 12.50
N GLN A 66 -11.80 0.09 12.04
CA GLN A 66 -10.37 -0.03 12.36
C GLN A 66 -9.55 1.03 11.63
N ILE A 67 -9.93 1.38 10.39
CA ILE A 67 -9.29 2.44 9.61
C ILE A 67 -9.51 3.79 10.30
N PHE A 68 -10.74 4.11 10.70
CA PHE A 68 -11.06 5.32 11.45
C PHE A 68 -10.24 5.41 12.75
N MET A 69 -10.16 4.32 13.53
CA MET A 69 -9.36 4.32 14.75
C MET A 69 -7.86 4.56 14.48
N ARG A 70 -7.32 4.01 13.38
CA ARG A 70 -5.94 4.26 12.97
C ARG A 70 -5.73 5.70 12.56
N HIS A 71 -6.65 6.29 11.79
CA HIS A 71 -6.57 7.69 11.36
C HIS A 71 -6.69 8.65 12.54
N PHE A 72 -7.49 8.31 13.55
CA PHE A 72 -7.49 9.02 14.82
C PHE A 72 -6.11 9.02 15.50
N GLN A 73 -5.37 7.89 15.49
CA GLN A 73 -4.03 7.86 16.10
C GLN A 73 -3.04 8.80 15.42
N ASN A 74 -3.21 9.11 14.13
CA ASN A 74 -2.36 10.06 13.42
C ASN A 74 -2.51 11.50 13.95
N HIS A 75 -3.56 11.79 14.72
CA HIS A 75 -3.78 13.10 15.36
C HIS A 75 -3.28 13.16 16.80
N ARG A 76 -2.65 12.10 17.35
CA ARG A 76 -2.15 12.06 18.73
C ARG A 76 -1.36 13.31 19.12
N ASP A 77 -0.33 13.63 18.35
CA ASP A 77 0.55 14.77 18.64
C ASP A 77 -0.20 16.11 18.65
N LEU A 78 -1.22 16.25 17.79
CA LEU A 78 -2.06 17.44 17.76
C LEU A 78 -2.98 17.50 18.98
N LEU A 79 -3.63 16.40 19.32
CA LEU A 79 -4.54 16.31 20.47
C LEU A 79 -3.80 16.57 21.79
N ASP A 80 -2.56 16.10 21.91
CA ASP A 80 -1.70 16.38 23.06
C ASP A 80 -1.37 17.88 23.14
N ARG A 81 -1.08 18.55 22.00
CA ARG A 81 -0.92 20.02 21.93
C ARG A 81 -2.22 20.81 22.16
N MET A 82 -3.38 20.16 22.09
CA MET A 82 -4.67 20.74 22.47
C MET A 82 -4.99 20.51 23.96
N GLU A 83 -4.09 19.85 24.71
CA GLU A 83 -4.29 19.49 26.12
C GLU A 83 -5.52 18.60 26.35
N LEU A 84 -5.90 17.81 25.33
CA LEU A 84 -7.04 16.89 25.41
C LEU A 84 -6.62 15.55 26.03
N ASP A 85 -7.32 15.13 27.08
CA ASP A 85 -7.12 13.79 27.67
C ASP A 85 -7.77 12.71 26.78
N VAL A 86 -7.01 12.22 25.80
CA VAL A 86 -7.42 11.16 24.86
C VAL A 86 -7.85 9.87 25.57
N SER A 87 -7.38 9.61 26.79
CA SER A 87 -7.75 8.41 27.55
C SER A 87 -9.23 8.42 27.95
N ARG A 88 -9.80 9.61 28.19
CA ARG A 88 -11.20 9.80 28.59
C ARG A 88 -12.19 9.80 27.43
N LEU A 89 -11.71 9.96 26.20
CA LEU A 89 -12.58 9.93 25.02
C LEU A 89 -13.16 8.52 24.80
N SER A 90 -14.46 8.45 24.57
CA SER A 90 -15.16 7.22 24.18
C SER A 90 -14.61 6.69 22.86
N LYS A 91 -14.82 5.40 22.60
CA LYS A 91 -14.37 4.76 21.37
C LYS A 91 -15.04 5.39 20.14
N GLU A 92 -16.30 5.79 20.30
CA GLU A 92 -17.15 6.37 19.27
C GLU A 92 -16.68 7.76 18.89
N ARG A 93 -16.33 8.61 19.88
CA ARG A 93 -15.71 9.92 19.60
C ARG A 93 -14.39 9.77 18.86
N LYS A 94 -13.54 8.81 19.27
CA LYS A 94 -12.28 8.52 18.58
C LYS A 94 -12.51 8.10 17.12
N MET A 95 -13.49 7.22 16.89
CA MET A 95 -13.85 6.80 15.53
C MET A 95 -14.40 7.97 14.70
N LEU A 96 -15.25 8.82 15.26
CA LEU A 96 -15.81 9.97 14.56
C LEU A 96 -14.73 10.98 14.17
N ILE A 97 -13.80 11.31 15.07
CA ILE A 97 -12.65 12.17 14.73
C ILE A 97 -11.84 11.53 13.58
N GLY A 98 -11.56 10.23 13.68
CA GLY A 98 -10.82 9.50 12.66
C GLY A 98 -11.54 9.41 11.31
N SER A 99 -12.87 9.35 11.29
CA SER A 99 -13.65 9.26 10.05
C SER A 99 -13.56 10.54 9.22
N TYR A 100 -13.57 11.71 9.85
CA TYR A 100 -13.37 12.99 9.16
C TYR A 100 -11.94 13.20 8.65
N ALA A 101 -10.98 12.39 9.12
CA ALA A 101 -9.62 12.31 8.60
C ALA A 101 -9.44 11.16 7.59
N THR A 102 -10.55 10.64 7.05
CA THR A 102 -10.55 9.54 6.07
C THR A 102 -11.11 10.03 4.75
N MET A 103 -10.39 9.76 3.66
CA MET A 103 -10.86 9.97 2.28
C MET A 103 -10.88 8.64 1.52
N GLU A 104 -11.82 8.51 0.58
CA GLU A 104 -11.80 7.43 -0.40
C GLU A 104 -10.94 7.86 -1.61
N TYR A 105 -10.03 6.98 -2.02
CA TYR A 105 -9.18 7.18 -3.19
C TYR A 105 -9.49 6.09 -4.22
N SER A 106 -9.94 6.46 -5.41
CA SER A 106 -10.21 5.52 -6.49
C SER A 106 -8.91 5.10 -7.17
N ILE A 107 -8.54 3.82 -7.06
CA ILE A 107 -7.23 3.30 -7.52
C ILE A 107 -7.13 3.09 -9.03
N GLU A 108 -8.27 2.97 -9.72
CA GLU A 108 -8.34 2.71 -11.16
C GLU A 108 -9.38 3.60 -11.85
N SER A 109 -9.46 4.89 -11.47
CA SER A 109 -10.37 5.86 -12.10
C SER A 109 -9.89 6.36 -13.46
N ALA A 110 -8.59 6.43 -13.69
CA ALA A 110 -8.02 7.07 -14.88
C ALA A 110 -7.67 6.06 -15.99
N ALA A 111 -6.96 4.99 -15.65
CA ALA A 111 -6.50 4.01 -16.63
C ALA A 111 -6.20 2.65 -16.01
N ILE A 112 -6.30 1.60 -16.83
CA ILE A 112 -5.79 0.27 -16.56
C ILE A 112 -5.01 -0.24 -17.78
N PHE A 113 -3.75 -0.63 -17.60
CA PHE A 113 -2.86 -0.97 -18.72
C PHE A 113 -1.71 -1.89 -18.28
N ASN A 114 -0.84 -2.26 -19.23
CA ASN A 114 0.26 -3.20 -19.05
C ASN A 114 -0.16 -4.53 -18.40
N PRO A 115 -1.13 -5.25 -19.00
CA PRO A 115 -1.55 -6.54 -18.46
C PRO A 115 -0.38 -7.53 -18.48
N SER A 116 -0.24 -8.29 -17.41
CA SER A 116 0.56 -9.51 -17.37
C SER A 116 -0.31 -10.67 -16.89
N ILE A 117 0.04 -11.89 -17.28
CA ILE A 117 -0.73 -13.09 -16.95
C ILE A 117 0.20 -14.23 -16.56
N VAL A 118 -0.19 -14.97 -15.52
CA VAL A 118 0.49 -16.19 -15.08
C VAL A 118 -0.55 -17.26 -14.74
N GLU A 119 -0.14 -18.51 -14.73
CA GLU A 119 -0.94 -19.58 -14.14
C GLU A 119 -1.13 -19.31 -12.64
N ASP A 120 -2.35 -19.51 -12.16
CA ASP A 120 -2.63 -19.46 -10.73
C ASP A 120 -1.92 -20.63 -10.03
N PHE A 121 -1.48 -20.41 -8.80
CA PHE A 121 -0.82 -21.43 -7.99
C PHE A 121 -1.77 -22.60 -7.66
N ASP A 122 -3.07 -22.32 -7.58
CA ASP A 122 -4.10 -23.35 -7.46
C ASP A 122 -4.75 -23.62 -8.83
N GLN A 123 -4.73 -24.88 -9.26
CA GLN A 123 -5.39 -25.39 -10.48
C GLN A 123 -6.43 -26.49 -10.17
N SER A 124 -6.83 -26.65 -8.91
CA SER A 124 -7.83 -27.65 -8.51
C SER A 124 -9.22 -27.33 -9.05
N PHE A 125 -10.07 -28.36 -9.20
CA PHE A 125 -11.49 -28.23 -9.62
C PHE A 125 -11.71 -27.55 -10.98
N LEU A 126 -10.81 -27.79 -11.93
CA LEU A 126 -10.92 -27.31 -13.31
C LEU A 126 -11.35 -28.43 -14.25
N ALA A 127 -12.10 -28.08 -15.30
CA ALA A 127 -12.41 -29.01 -16.37
C ALA A 127 -11.16 -29.30 -17.21
N LYS A 128 -11.19 -30.41 -17.95
CA LYS A 128 -10.08 -30.78 -18.84
C LYS A 128 -9.85 -29.67 -19.88
N GLY A 129 -8.63 -29.16 -19.94
CA GLY A 129 -8.24 -28.10 -20.86
C GLY A 129 -8.45 -26.68 -20.32
N GLU A 130 -8.98 -26.53 -19.11
CA GLU A 130 -9.02 -25.23 -18.43
C GLU A 130 -7.71 -24.95 -17.67
N LYS A 131 -7.39 -23.66 -17.56
CA LYS A 131 -6.33 -23.14 -16.68
C LYS A 131 -6.86 -21.93 -15.91
N ARG A 132 -6.68 -21.95 -14.59
CA ARG A 132 -6.89 -20.76 -13.76
C ARG A 132 -5.71 -19.83 -13.92
N VAL A 133 -5.96 -18.54 -14.04
CA VAL A 133 -4.94 -17.54 -14.28
C VAL A 133 -5.09 -16.35 -13.36
N ILE A 134 -3.95 -15.76 -13.02
CA ILE A 134 -3.85 -14.47 -12.33
C ILE A 134 -3.40 -13.45 -13.36
N LEU A 135 -4.15 -12.36 -13.47
CA LEU A 135 -3.78 -11.19 -14.26
C LEU A 135 -3.36 -10.07 -13.33
N SER A 136 -2.32 -9.33 -13.70
CA SER A 136 -1.97 -8.06 -13.07
C SER A 136 -2.15 -6.93 -14.06
N PHE A 137 -2.49 -5.77 -13.54
CA PHE A 137 -2.57 -4.54 -14.31
C PHE A 137 -1.90 -3.42 -13.54
N ARG A 138 -1.32 -2.48 -14.30
CA ARG A 138 -1.03 -1.15 -13.79
C ARG A 138 -2.33 -0.35 -13.80
N ALA A 139 -2.78 0.06 -12.62
CA ALA A 139 -3.95 0.88 -12.44
C ALA A 139 -3.53 2.30 -12.05
N THR A 140 -4.15 3.30 -12.68
CA THR A 140 -3.91 4.71 -12.35
C THR A 140 -5.19 5.31 -11.79
N GLY A 141 -5.06 5.84 -10.59
CA GLY A 141 -6.15 6.51 -9.89
C GLY A 141 -6.11 8.02 -10.02
N GLU A 142 -6.83 8.70 -9.13
CA GLU A 142 -6.82 10.16 -9.03
C GLU A 142 -5.38 10.68 -8.75
N GLY A 143 -5.05 11.88 -9.22
CA GLY A 143 -3.68 12.42 -9.09
C GLY A 143 -2.60 11.61 -9.82
N HIS A 144 -2.98 10.73 -10.75
CA HIS A 144 -2.10 9.88 -11.56
C HIS A 144 -1.17 8.94 -10.79
N LEU A 145 -1.52 8.62 -9.55
CA LEU A 145 -0.77 7.65 -8.77
C LEU A 145 -1.02 6.23 -9.31
N SER A 146 0.07 5.50 -9.52
CA SER A 146 0.05 4.20 -10.17
C SER A 146 0.12 3.08 -9.13
N SER A 147 -0.83 2.16 -9.15
CA SER A 147 -0.87 0.96 -8.33
C SER A 147 -0.82 -0.31 -9.18
N ILE A 148 -0.56 -1.45 -8.55
CA ILE A 148 -0.71 -2.77 -9.19
C ILE A 148 -1.95 -3.44 -8.62
N VAL A 149 -2.88 -3.79 -9.50
CA VAL A 149 -4.12 -4.49 -9.16
C VAL A 149 -4.15 -5.86 -9.81
N PHE A 150 -4.88 -6.78 -9.22
CA PHE A 150 -4.98 -8.14 -9.72
C PHE A 150 -6.41 -8.50 -10.13
N ARG A 151 -6.51 -9.47 -11.03
CA ARG A 151 -7.75 -10.16 -11.39
C ARG A 151 -7.48 -11.66 -11.48
N ARG A 152 -8.54 -12.44 -11.33
CA ARG A 152 -8.50 -13.90 -11.50
C ARG A 152 -9.49 -14.32 -12.57
N GLY A 153 -9.12 -15.30 -13.38
CA GLY A 153 -9.97 -15.83 -14.41
C GLY A 153 -9.66 -17.30 -14.70
N ILE A 154 -10.47 -17.89 -15.57
CA ILE A 154 -10.25 -19.23 -16.12
C ILE A 154 -10.17 -19.10 -17.64
N LEU A 155 -9.08 -19.56 -18.22
CA LEU A 155 -8.93 -19.78 -19.66
C LEU A 155 -9.42 -21.19 -19.97
N ASP A 156 -10.33 -21.33 -20.92
CA ASP A 156 -10.80 -22.65 -21.37
C ASP A 156 -9.97 -23.20 -22.55
N ALA A 157 -10.35 -24.40 -23.02
CA ALA A 157 -9.69 -25.07 -24.14
C ALA A 157 -9.76 -24.30 -25.48
N ASN A 158 -10.67 -23.32 -25.60
CA ASN A 158 -10.84 -22.45 -26.77
C ASN A 158 -10.14 -21.09 -26.60
N ASN A 159 -9.37 -20.93 -25.52
CA ASN A 159 -8.74 -19.69 -25.08
C ASN A 159 -9.76 -18.57 -24.79
N ASP A 160 -10.97 -18.92 -24.39
CA ASP A 160 -11.96 -17.96 -23.89
C ASP A 160 -11.69 -17.68 -22.41
N LEU A 161 -11.55 -16.39 -22.07
CA LEU A 161 -11.23 -15.94 -20.72
C LEU A 161 -12.51 -15.62 -19.96
N LYS A 162 -12.84 -16.45 -18.96
CA LYS A 162 -13.91 -16.20 -18.02
C LYS A 162 -13.38 -15.48 -16.78
N MET A 163 -13.69 -14.20 -16.65
CA MET A 163 -13.31 -13.41 -15.47
C MET A 163 -14.14 -13.79 -14.24
N MET A 164 -13.48 -13.91 -13.09
CA MET A 164 -14.19 -14.00 -11.81
C MET A 164 -14.75 -12.63 -11.43
N LYS A 165 -15.93 -12.62 -10.80
CA LYS A 165 -16.53 -11.38 -10.32
C LYS A 165 -15.62 -10.76 -9.26
N VAL A 166 -15.16 -9.54 -9.53
CA VAL A 166 -14.37 -8.81 -8.55
C VAL A 166 -15.28 -8.17 -7.52
N ARG A 167 -14.86 -8.19 -6.27
CA ARG A 167 -15.52 -7.47 -5.18
C ARG A 167 -14.97 -6.04 -5.11
N ASN A 168 -15.78 -5.12 -4.62
CA ASN A 168 -15.41 -3.70 -4.53
C ASN A 168 -14.48 -3.40 -3.35
N HIS A 169 -14.36 -4.34 -2.42
CA HIS A 169 -13.47 -4.20 -1.27
C HIS A 169 -12.02 -4.35 -1.73
N ILE A 170 -11.22 -3.32 -1.47
CA ILE A 170 -9.79 -3.34 -1.76
C ILE A 170 -9.01 -3.35 -0.45
N ASP A 171 -8.17 -4.35 -0.29
CA ASP A 171 -7.21 -4.44 0.81
C ASP A 171 -5.86 -3.87 0.37
N MET A 172 -5.33 -2.94 1.16
CA MET A 172 -3.98 -2.42 0.98
C MET A 172 -3.01 -3.27 1.78
N ALA A 173 -1.88 -3.57 1.15
CA ALA A 173 -0.85 -4.37 1.79
C ALA A 173 -0.29 -3.65 3.03
N LYS A 174 -0.04 -4.42 4.09
CA LYS A 174 0.75 -3.96 5.23
C LYS A 174 2.22 -4.13 4.89
N ILE A 175 3.00 -3.08 5.11
CA ILE A 175 4.44 -3.14 4.97
C ILE A 175 4.99 -3.93 6.15
N ALA A 176 5.48 -5.13 5.86
CA ALA A 176 6.28 -5.90 6.80
C ALA A 176 7.74 -5.44 6.65
N GLN A 177 8.34 -4.99 7.76
CA GLN A 177 9.77 -4.74 7.74
C GLN A 177 10.50 -6.06 7.53
N LYS A 178 11.34 -6.08 6.50
CA LYS A 178 12.14 -7.25 6.19
C LYS A 178 13.12 -7.49 7.34
N LYS A 179 13.11 -8.70 7.90
CA LYS A 179 14.07 -9.10 8.92
C LYS A 179 15.46 -9.36 8.35
N SER A 180 15.60 -9.56 7.03
CA SER A 180 16.89 -9.90 6.42
C SER A 180 17.00 -9.54 4.93
N TYR A 181 18.12 -8.91 4.55
CA TYR A 181 18.49 -8.50 3.20
C TYR A 181 19.52 -9.48 2.62
N ASP A 182 19.49 -9.67 1.29
CA ASP A 182 20.45 -10.51 0.57
C ASP A 182 21.57 -9.63 -0.01
N LYS A 183 22.81 -9.87 0.41
CA LYS A 183 24.00 -9.08 0.04
C LYS A 183 24.23 -9.06 -1.47
N GLY A 184 24.08 -10.19 -2.15
CA GLY A 184 24.27 -10.29 -3.60
C GLY A 184 23.28 -9.41 -4.37
N ARG A 185 21.98 -9.53 -4.07
CA ARG A 185 20.93 -8.69 -4.67
C ARG A 185 21.11 -7.22 -4.36
N PHE A 186 21.50 -6.90 -3.13
CA PHE A 186 21.71 -5.53 -2.70
C PHE A 186 22.88 -4.89 -3.47
N VAL A 187 24.02 -5.57 -3.57
CA VAL A 187 25.18 -5.11 -4.37
C VAL A 187 24.82 -4.95 -5.85
N GLN A 188 24.01 -5.86 -6.41
CA GLN A 188 23.55 -5.73 -7.78
C GLN A 188 22.73 -4.44 -7.98
N LYS A 189 21.80 -4.13 -7.06
CA LYS A 189 21.02 -2.89 -7.14
C LYS A 189 21.86 -1.63 -6.98
N LEU A 190 22.85 -1.63 -6.08
CA LEU A 190 23.79 -0.51 -5.95
C LEU A 190 24.50 -0.21 -7.29
N ARG A 191 24.88 -1.26 -8.04
CA ARG A 191 25.49 -1.11 -9.37
C ARG A 191 24.51 -0.58 -10.40
N GLU A 192 23.27 -1.06 -10.42
CA GLU A 192 22.22 -0.58 -11.33
C GLU A 192 21.91 0.91 -11.11
N MET A 193 22.04 1.40 -9.87
CA MET A 193 21.88 2.81 -9.51
C MET A 193 23.13 3.67 -9.77
N ASN A 194 24.22 3.09 -10.31
CA ASN A 194 25.52 3.75 -10.51
C ASN A 194 26.16 4.33 -9.23
N ILE A 195 25.87 3.74 -8.06
CA ILE A 195 26.52 4.12 -6.80
C ILE A 195 28.00 3.72 -6.86
N SER A 196 28.89 4.63 -6.45
CA SER A 196 30.33 4.41 -6.57
C SER A 196 30.79 3.13 -5.85
N LYS A 197 31.58 2.34 -6.57
CA LYS A 197 32.07 1.03 -6.13
C LYS A 197 32.87 1.13 -4.83
N GLN A 198 33.59 2.23 -4.63
CA GLN A 198 34.35 2.46 -3.40
C GLN A 198 33.43 2.43 -2.17
N TYR A 199 32.32 3.17 -2.18
CA TYR A 199 31.39 3.22 -1.05
C TYR A 199 30.58 1.94 -0.90
N SER A 200 30.04 1.43 -2.01
CA SER A 200 29.29 0.16 -1.97
C SER A 200 30.15 -0.99 -1.46
N SER A 201 31.43 -1.06 -1.82
CA SER A 201 32.34 -2.07 -1.28
C SER A 201 32.58 -1.87 0.21
N THR A 202 32.93 -0.66 0.67
CA THR A 202 33.21 -0.40 2.08
C THR A 202 32.01 -0.66 2.99
N ILE A 203 30.81 -0.25 2.58
CA ILE A 203 29.58 -0.46 3.36
C ILE A 203 29.20 -1.94 3.41
N MET A 204 29.36 -2.65 2.29
CA MET A 204 28.95 -4.05 2.19
C MET A 204 30.01 -5.03 2.70
N GLU A 205 31.29 -4.65 2.78
CA GLU A 205 32.41 -5.54 3.14
C GLU A 205 32.15 -6.30 4.46
N HIS A 206 31.72 -5.57 5.48
CA HIS A 206 31.51 -6.13 6.83
C HIS A 206 30.12 -6.70 7.08
N LEU A 207 29.23 -6.67 6.09
CA LEU A 207 27.90 -7.25 6.22
C LEU A 207 27.93 -8.76 5.88
N PRO A 208 27.21 -9.61 6.65
CA PRO A 208 27.02 -11.01 6.28
C PRO A 208 26.25 -11.15 4.95
N GLU A 209 26.25 -12.35 4.36
CA GLU A 209 25.48 -12.64 3.14
C GLU A 209 23.98 -12.34 3.31
N HIS A 210 23.48 -12.57 4.53
CA HIS A 210 22.15 -12.17 4.97
C HIS A 210 22.29 -11.24 6.16
N PHE A 211 21.89 -9.96 6.01
CA PHE A 211 22.06 -8.93 7.03
C PHE A 211 20.74 -8.24 7.37
N GLU A 212 20.61 -7.65 8.54
CA GLU A 212 19.42 -6.89 8.96
C GLU A 212 19.61 -5.38 8.83
N TYR A 213 18.51 -4.62 8.99
CA TYR A 213 18.51 -3.16 8.84
C TYR A 213 19.50 -2.48 9.80
N HIS A 214 19.54 -2.93 11.05
CA HIS A 214 20.43 -2.36 12.06
C HIS A 214 21.91 -2.55 11.68
N GLN A 215 22.29 -3.71 11.15
CA GLN A 215 23.67 -4.00 10.74
C GLN A 215 24.12 -3.10 9.58
N LEU A 216 23.22 -2.88 8.61
CA LEU A 216 23.49 -1.95 7.52
C LEU A 216 23.61 -0.52 8.01
N LYS A 217 22.70 -0.08 8.90
CA LYS A 217 22.74 1.24 9.52
C LYS A 217 24.06 1.47 10.28
N ASP A 218 24.52 0.49 11.03
CA ASP A 218 25.79 0.55 11.76
C ASP A 218 26.99 0.61 10.81
N SER A 219 26.97 -0.18 9.73
CA SER A 219 28.02 -0.14 8.70
C SER A 219 28.07 1.22 8.01
N VAL A 220 26.91 1.76 7.66
CA VAL A 220 26.72 3.11 7.14
C VAL A 220 27.32 4.15 8.09
N GLN A 221 26.95 4.12 9.38
CA GLN A 221 27.43 5.09 10.37
C GLN A 221 28.95 5.06 10.55
N LYS A 222 29.59 3.88 10.52
CA LYS A 222 31.04 3.74 10.60
C LYS A 222 31.75 4.42 9.43
N VAL A 223 31.18 4.37 8.24
CA VAL A 223 31.72 5.08 7.07
C VAL A 223 31.56 6.59 7.24
N LEU A 224 30.45 7.06 7.82
CA LEU A 224 30.22 8.48 8.08
C LEU A 224 31.17 9.07 9.13
N SER A 225 31.54 8.30 10.16
CA SER A 225 32.46 8.76 11.20
C SER A 225 33.90 8.96 10.70
N ASN A 226 34.27 8.40 9.55
CA ASN A 226 35.62 8.47 8.99
C ASN A 226 35.87 9.66 8.04
N GLY A 227 34.92 10.61 7.96
CA GLY A 227 35.05 11.86 7.21
C GLY A 227 34.08 11.96 6.03
N LEU A 228 33.32 13.06 5.97
CA LEU A 228 32.27 13.32 4.97
C LEU A 228 32.79 14.29 3.90
N ASN A 229 33.00 13.81 2.67
CA ASN A 229 32.96 14.67 1.49
C ASN A 229 31.51 14.77 0.97
N THR A 230 31.16 15.78 0.18
CA THR A 230 29.78 15.96 -0.35
C THR A 230 29.29 14.74 -1.12
N ASP A 231 30.17 14.08 -1.86
CA ASP A 231 29.88 12.83 -2.59
C ASP A 231 29.51 11.66 -1.64
N ASN A 232 30.02 11.67 -0.39
CA ASN A 232 29.71 10.66 0.62
C ASN A 232 28.26 10.78 1.10
N LYS A 233 27.71 12.00 1.14
CA LYS A 233 26.34 12.24 1.61
C LYS A 233 25.31 11.77 0.58
N LEU A 234 25.54 12.06 -0.71
CA LEU A 234 24.67 11.62 -1.81
C LEU A 234 24.63 10.09 -1.92
N ALA A 235 25.78 9.43 -1.96
CA ALA A 235 25.83 7.97 -2.00
C ALA A 235 25.12 7.33 -0.79
N LEU A 236 25.17 7.98 0.37
CA LEU A 236 24.47 7.52 1.56
C LEU A 236 22.95 7.68 1.46
N GLU A 237 22.48 8.84 1.00
CA GLU A 237 21.05 9.08 0.77
C GLU A 237 20.49 8.06 -0.22
N GLU A 238 21.23 7.75 -1.29
CA GLU A 238 20.87 6.73 -2.27
C GLU A 238 20.85 5.30 -1.69
N ILE A 239 21.83 4.95 -0.85
CA ILE A 239 21.84 3.66 -0.15
C ILE A 239 20.67 3.56 0.82
N THR A 240 20.41 4.60 1.60
CA THR A 240 19.29 4.64 2.56
C THR A 240 17.95 4.48 1.83
N TRP A 241 17.78 5.20 0.72
CA TRP A 241 16.61 5.07 -0.14
C TRP A 241 16.45 3.66 -0.71
N LEU A 242 17.55 3.02 -1.13
CA LEU A 242 17.51 1.63 -1.59
C LEU A 242 17.02 0.70 -0.49
N VAL A 243 17.48 0.88 0.76
CA VAL A 243 17.01 0.07 1.89
C VAL A 243 15.52 0.24 2.11
N ASP A 244 15.04 1.47 2.11
CA ASP A 244 13.62 1.78 2.29
C ASP A 244 12.76 1.24 1.13
N SER A 245 13.35 1.00 -0.04
CA SER A 245 12.68 0.35 -1.18
C SER A 245 12.54 -1.18 -1.04
N TYR A 246 13.27 -1.80 -0.11
CA TYR A 246 13.16 -3.23 0.18
C TYR A 246 12.25 -3.49 1.36
N TYR A 247 11.03 -3.90 1.06
CA TYR A 247 10.05 -4.28 2.07
C TYR A 247 9.29 -5.52 1.61
N ASP A 248 8.82 -6.28 2.60
CA ASP A 248 7.85 -7.31 2.33
C ASP A 248 6.46 -6.69 2.50
N ILE A 249 5.50 -7.19 1.75
CA ILE A 249 4.10 -6.79 1.91
C ILE A 249 3.25 -8.00 2.27
N GLU A 250 2.33 -7.79 3.19
CA GLU A 250 1.41 -8.81 3.64
C GLU A 250 -0.04 -8.34 3.43
N PHE A 251 -0.87 -9.23 2.91
CA PHE A 251 -2.31 -9.01 2.79
C PHE A 251 -3.04 -9.89 3.80
N SER A 252 -4.27 -9.53 4.15
CA SER A 252 -5.11 -10.40 4.96
C SER A 252 -5.30 -11.75 4.27
N LEU A 253 -5.20 -12.85 5.02
CA LEU A 253 -5.51 -14.20 4.51
C LEU A 253 -6.96 -14.31 4.03
N ASP A 254 -7.84 -13.46 4.56
CA ASP A 254 -9.24 -13.44 4.18
C ASP A 254 -9.51 -12.69 2.86
N SER A 255 -8.51 -11.99 2.30
CA SER A 255 -8.66 -11.25 1.04
C SER A 255 -8.45 -12.16 -0.17
N ASP A 256 -9.35 -12.09 -1.14
CA ASP A 256 -9.10 -12.71 -2.46
C ASP A 256 -8.03 -11.92 -3.21
N ILE A 257 -7.29 -12.57 -4.11
CA ILE A 257 -6.24 -11.88 -4.89
C ILE A 257 -6.78 -10.66 -5.66
N SER A 258 -8.02 -10.72 -6.15
CA SER A 258 -8.66 -9.64 -6.90
C SER A 258 -9.06 -8.43 -6.03
N GLU A 259 -9.02 -8.61 -4.71
CA GLU A 259 -9.23 -7.56 -3.70
C GLU A 259 -7.91 -6.91 -3.28
N ARG A 260 -6.75 -7.40 -3.75
CA ARG A 260 -5.43 -6.89 -3.30
C ARG A 260 -4.92 -5.79 -4.22
N VAL A 261 -4.35 -4.75 -3.63
CA VAL A 261 -3.62 -3.70 -4.34
C VAL A 261 -2.22 -3.52 -3.76
N ILE A 262 -1.21 -3.47 -4.64
CA ILE A 262 0.11 -2.96 -4.26
C ILE A 262 0.09 -1.47 -4.56
N PHE A 263 -0.04 -0.68 -3.49
CA PHE A 263 -0.09 0.76 -3.55
C PHE A 263 1.32 1.35 -3.35
N PRO A 264 1.67 2.48 -4.01
CA PRO A 264 2.94 3.15 -3.75
C PRO A 264 3.11 3.55 -2.30
N ILE A 265 4.34 3.45 -1.80
CA ILE A 265 4.68 3.69 -0.39
C ILE A 265 5.24 5.11 -0.15
N SER A 266 5.44 5.89 -1.21
CA SER A 266 5.93 7.28 -1.17
C SER A 266 4.80 8.31 -1.13
#